data_AF-A0A2M6X070-F1
#
_entry.id   AF-A0A2M6X070-F1
#
_cell.length_a   1.000
_cell.length_b   1.000
_cell.length_c   1.000
_cell.angle_alpha   90.00
_cell.angle_beta   90.00
_cell.angle_gamma   90.00
#
_symmetry.space_group_name_H-M   'P 1'
#
loop_
_entity.id
_entity.type
_entity.pdbx_description
1 polymer ?
#
loop_
_entity_poly.entity_id
_entity_poly.type
_entity_poly.pdbx_seq_one_letter_code
_entity_poly.pdbx_strand_id
1 'polypeptide(L)'
;MFRRLTYCICLIALLAPGAVTAQETPADIAEAPAVNVTAAFPSEGLAGQTMSFNVTVDSGQADAAPPAIQEVFWDFGDGVRTTGNAVTHTFRTAGSYLVTVKITTDIETVADSTEVRIYEHAILLLTDTSAPADQLSLLQQQAAREGILLNTIRSRSGGPEAIVEEELTKQLIDLTPQLTQAHLIAVWTSGSVGTNVLSKYAQHLRRSEGISPQDIGLAAKGLVLVSDTPFGVLRPAAQSVYDQLLPSYVLLTRPAALDLLVTAPTADEARAAVTAPDSPVEWRLLGRFSARTVADLNLINFLSFGINYLINQGVPASSITLILMLPVVATILAFARQVIGIKAFGLVTPAMTALSFLVMGLQYGLLVFLVILLTGTVTRALLRRLHLLYLPRMALVLTAVSLSLLLVLAAGAATGDTSILNFSIFPALILTLLAEEFIAAQFTRGLRAALTTAAWTLVLAVLCYYLVSSEIFRSLVLSYPEVVLLAIPLNIMLGRWGGLRLTEYIRFRTLLQHDTHNP
;
A
#
# COMPACT_ATOMS: atom_id res chain seq x y z
N MET A 1 1.84 1.00 -63.55
CA MET A 1 2.82 0.00 -64.01
C MET A 1 3.70 -0.36 -62.81
N PHE A 2 3.84 -1.65 -62.50
CA PHE A 2 4.53 -2.25 -61.35
C PHE A 2 3.86 -2.20 -59.96
N ARG A 3 3.04 -3.22 -59.66
CA ARG A 3 3.37 -4.25 -58.65
C ARG A 3 2.37 -5.41 -58.72
N ARG A 4 2.82 -6.54 -59.29
CA ARG A 4 2.48 -7.90 -58.83
C ARG A 4 2.97 -8.02 -57.37
N LEU A 5 2.46 -8.82 -56.44
CA LEU A 5 2.01 -10.21 -56.54
C LEU A 5 1.37 -10.59 -55.17
N THR A 6 0.55 -11.66 -55.17
CA THR A 6 0.14 -12.51 -54.03
C THR A 6 -1.06 -11.95 -53.23
N TYR A 7 -2.27 -12.53 -53.25
CA TYR A 7 -2.61 -13.95 -53.05
C TYR A 7 -3.80 -14.38 -53.91
N CYS A 8 -3.59 -15.46 -54.67
CA CYS A 8 -4.63 -16.29 -55.27
C CYS A 8 -5.19 -17.28 -54.23
N ILE A 9 -6.36 -17.82 -54.57
CA ILE A 9 -7.11 -18.93 -53.94
C ILE A 9 -8.22 -18.45 -53.00
N CYS A 10 -9.32 -17.96 -53.61
CA CYS A 10 -10.68 -18.19 -53.11
C CYS A 10 -11.70 -17.71 -54.16
N LEU A 11 -11.91 -18.50 -55.22
CA LEU A 11 -13.15 -18.44 -56.00
C LEU A 11 -13.26 -19.67 -56.91
N ILE A 12 -14.49 -20.13 -57.10
CA ILE A 12 -14.97 -21.25 -57.95
C ILE A 12 -15.25 -22.54 -57.16
N ALA A 13 -16.47 -22.62 -56.61
CA ALA A 13 -17.40 -23.70 -56.91
C ALA A 13 -18.81 -23.26 -56.49
N LEU A 14 -19.62 -22.90 -57.49
CA LEU A 14 -21.04 -22.57 -57.39
C LEU A 14 -21.86 -23.83 -57.75
N LEU A 15 -22.99 -24.04 -57.06
CA LEU A 15 -24.19 -24.81 -57.46
C LEU A 15 -24.11 -26.34 -57.64
N ALA A 16 -24.81 -27.07 -56.75
CA ALA A 16 -25.82 -28.07 -57.12
C ALA A 16 -26.73 -28.40 -55.90
N PRO A 17 -28.06 -28.52 -56.06
CA PRO A 17 -28.99 -28.82 -54.97
C PRO A 17 -29.06 -30.33 -54.73
N GLY A 18 -28.88 -30.75 -53.48
CA GLY A 18 -28.96 -32.16 -53.06
C GLY A 18 -30.00 -32.32 -51.96
N ALA A 19 -30.92 -33.24 -52.19
CA ALA A 19 -32.11 -33.51 -51.39
C ALA A 19 -31.81 -33.75 -49.89
N VAL A 20 -32.74 -33.24 -49.08
CA VAL A 20 -32.91 -33.61 -47.67
C VAL A 20 -33.01 -35.13 -47.58
N THR A 21 -32.02 -35.75 -46.96
CA THR A 21 -32.15 -37.06 -46.35
C THR A 21 -32.07 -36.83 -44.85
N ALA A 22 -33.21 -37.03 -44.19
CA ALA A 22 -33.28 -37.08 -42.74
C ALA A 22 -32.42 -38.27 -42.29
N GLN A 23 -31.24 -37.97 -41.76
CA GLN A 23 -30.47 -38.95 -41.01
C GLN A 23 -31.12 -39.01 -39.63
N GLU A 24 -31.78 -40.12 -39.31
CA GLU A 24 -32.13 -40.47 -37.94
C GLU A 24 -30.83 -40.57 -37.14
N THR A 25 -30.47 -39.50 -36.44
CA THR A 25 -29.53 -39.57 -35.33
C THR A 25 -30.20 -40.40 -34.23
N PRO A 26 -29.54 -41.46 -33.74
CA PRO A 26 -30.08 -42.28 -32.66
C PRO A 26 -30.28 -41.41 -31.43
N ALA A 27 -31.36 -41.67 -30.70
CA ALA A 27 -31.72 -40.99 -29.46
C ALA A 27 -30.49 -40.82 -28.56
N ASP A 28 -29.96 -39.60 -28.55
CA ASP A 28 -28.99 -39.19 -27.54
C ASP A 28 -29.76 -39.21 -26.22
N ILE A 29 -29.19 -39.93 -25.26
CA ILE A 29 -29.73 -40.05 -23.92
C ILE A 29 -29.65 -38.63 -23.37
N ALA A 30 -30.79 -37.93 -23.32
CA ALA A 30 -30.87 -36.65 -22.65
C ALA A 30 -30.40 -36.88 -21.22
N GLU A 31 -29.16 -36.49 -20.93
CA GLU A 31 -28.65 -36.39 -19.57
C GLU A 31 -29.64 -35.47 -18.84
N ALA A 32 -30.24 -35.99 -17.77
CA ALA A 32 -31.28 -35.32 -17.02
C ALA A 32 -30.85 -33.86 -16.73
N PRO A 33 -31.76 -32.87 -16.77
CA PRO A 33 -31.38 -31.50 -16.47
C PRO A 33 -30.77 -31.46 -15.06
N ALA A 34 -29.45 -31.30 -14.98
CA ALA A 34 -28.77 -31.19 -13.70
C ALA A 34 -29.18 -29.85 -13.09
N VAL A 35 -30.04 -29.89 -12.08
CA VAL A 35 -30.38 -28.72 -11.28
C VAL A 35 -29.13 -28.37 -10.46
N ASN A 36 -28.59 -27.18 -10.67
CA ASN A 36 -27.46 -26.70 -9.86
C ASN A 36 -28.00 -26.05 -8.59
N VAL A 37 -28.12 -26.86 -7.55
CA VAL A 37 -28.46 -26.40 -6.20
C VAL A 37 -27.17 -26.00 -5.49
N THR A 38 -27.00 -24.72 -5.16
CA THR A 38 -25.85 -24.22 -4.39
C THR A 38 -26.31 -23.71 -3.04
N ALA A 39 -25.84 -24.32 -1.97
CA ALA A 39 -25.99 -23.77 -0.63
C ALA A 39 -24.74 -22.95 -0.28
N ALA A 40 -24.93 -21.75 0.26
CA ALA A 40 -23.82 -20.94 0.77
C ALA A 40 -23.61 -21.27 2.25
N PHE A 41 -22.46 -21.88 2.53
CA PHE A 41 -22.02 -22.21 3.88
C PHE A 41 -20.88 -21.29 4.30
N PRO A 42 -20.93 -20.69 5.49
CA PRO A 42 -19.72 -20.16 6.10
C PRO A 42 -18.84 -21.33 6.56
N SER A 43 -17.55 -21.30 6.23
CA SER A 43 -16.62 -22.38 6.58
C SER A 43 -16.11 -22.31 8.03
N GLU A 44 -16.05 -21.10 8.59
CA GLU A 44 -15.47 -20.85 9.90
C GLU A 44 -16.26 -19.77 10.66
N GLY A 45 -16.27 -19.87 11.99
CA GLY A 45 -16.94 -18.90 12.86
C GLY A 45 -16.48 -18.97 14.31
N LEU A 46 -17.00 -18.08 15.15
CA LEU A 46 -16.74 -18.06 16.59
C LEU A 46 -17.93 -18.58 17.40
N ALA A 47 -17.63 -19.19 18.55
CA ALA A 47 -18.65 -19.59 19.50
C ALA A 47 -19.48 -18.37 19.95
N GLY A 48 -20.81 -18.47 19.86
CA GLY A 48 -21.74 -17.39 20.17
C GLY A 48 -22.02 -16.43 19.01
N GLN A 49 -21.34 -16.55 17.87
CA GLN A 49 -21.61 -15.76 16.68
C GLN A 49 -22.85 -16.27 15.92
N THR A 50 -23.75 -15.37 15.52
CA THR A 50 -24.85 -15.70 14.61
C THR A 50 -24.35 -15.74 13.17
N MET A 51 -24.52 -16.89 12.52
CA MET A 51 -24.12 -17.17 11.15
C MET A 51 -25.37 -17.32 10.27
N SER A 52 -25.31 -16.85 9.03
CA SER A 52 -26.40 -16.96 8.05
C SER A 52 -26.13 -18.06 7.04
N PHE A 53 -27.13 -18.90 6.80
CA PHE A 53 -27.10 -19.99 5.82
C PHE A 53 -28.23 -19.77 4.81
N ASN A 54 -27.91 -19.84 3.53
CA ASN A 54 -28.87 -19.61 2.45
C ASN A 54 -28.72 -20.65 1.34
N VAL A 55 -29.86 -20.98 0.72
CA VAL A 55 -29.92 -21.83 -0.47
C VAL A 55 -30.26 -20.96 -1.67
N THR A 56 -29.50 -21.15 -2.75
CA THR A 56 -29.83 -20.64 -4.08
C THR A 56 -29.94 -21.82 -5.05
N VAL A 57 -31.02 -21.85 -5.81
CA VAL A 57 -31.27 -22.87 -6.83
C VAL A 57 -31.20 -22.20 -8.19
N ASP A 58 -30.33 -22.70 -9.05
CA ASP A 58 -30.21 -22.25 -10.44
C ASP A 58 -30.61 -23.40 -11.37
N SER A 59 -31.27 -23.06 -12.48
CA SER A 59 -31.80 -24.04 -13.45
C SER A 59 -30.70 -24.67 -14.33
N GLY A 60 -29.43 -24.27 -14.19
CA GLY A 60 -28.31 -24.80 -14.98
C GLY A 60 -28.38 -24.47 -16.48
N GLN A 61 -29.47 -23.86 -16.95
CA GLN A 61 -29.70 -23.40 -18.31
C GLN A 61 -30.25 -21.97 -18.30
N ALA A 62 -29.64 -21.09 -19.10
CA ALA A 62 -29.89 -19.64 -19.08
C ALA A 62 -31.34 -19.20 -19.39
N ASP A 63 -32.18 -20.08 -19.95
CA ASP A 63 -33.55 -19.76 -20.41
C ASP A 63 -34.65 -20.60 -19.71
N ALA A 64 -34.31 -21.41 -18.69
CA ALA A 64 -35.29 -22.19 -17.94
C ALA A 64 -35.61 -21.53 -16.59
N ALA A 65 -36.89 -21.53 -16.20
CA ALA A 65 -37.28 -21.08 -14.85
C ALA A 65 -36.63 -21.99 -13.78
N PRO A 66 -36.07 -21.44 -12.69
CA PRO A 66 -35.51 -22.24 -11.62
C PRO A 66 -36.60 -23.14 -11.02
N PRO A 67 -36.27 -24.42 -10.70
CA PRO A 67 -37.24 -25.35 -10.12
C PRO A 67 -37.78 -24.82 -8.79
N ALA A 68 -39.05 -25.08 -8.54
CA ALA A 68 -39.74 -24.54 -7.37
C ALA A 68 -39.27 -25.28 -6.12
N ILE A 69 -38.69 -24.53 -5.17
CA ILE A 69 -38.31 -25.06 -3.85
C ILE A 69 -39.59 -25.37 -3.08
N GLN A 70 -39.83 -26.65 -2.77
CA GLN A 70 -40.95 -27.10 -1.94
C GLN A 70 -40.59 -27.04 -0.46
N GLU A 71 -39.41 -27.53 -0.10
CA GLU A 71 -38.97 -27.61 1.29
C GLU A 71 -37.44 -27.55 1.39
N VAL A 72 -36.92 -26.81 2.38
CA VAL A 72 -35.50 -26.80 2.74
C VAL A 72 -35.38 -27.16 4.20
N PHE A 73 -34.58 -28.19 4.48
CA PHE A 73 -34.31 -28.69 5.82
C PHE A 73 -32.83 -28.58 6.13
N TRP A 74 -32.52 -28.02 7.29
CA TRP A 74 -31.17 -27.85 7.80
C TRP A 74 -30.97 -28.70 9.05
N ASP A 75 -29.88 -29.46 9.08
CA ASP A 75 -29.32 -30.10 10.26
C ASP A 75 -27.94 -29.50 10.52
N PHE A 76 -27.77 -28.80 11.64
CA PHE A 76 -26.51 -28.12 11.97
C PHE A 76 -25.48 -29.03 12.64
N GLY A 77 -25.81 -30.29 12.94
CA GLY A 77 -24.89 -31.23 13.57
C GLY A 77 -24.65 -31.01 15.06
N ASP A 78 -25.23 -29.97 15.66
CA ASP A 78 -25.23 -29.70 17.11
C ASP A 78 -26.53 -30.15 17.81
N GLY A 79 -27.41 -30.83 17.07
CA GLY A 79 -28.73 -31.29 17.51
C GLY A 79 -29.87 -30.32 17.21
N VAL A 80 -29.57 -29.12 16.70
CA VAL A 80 -30.58 -28.16 16.24
C VAL A 80 -30.90 -28.40 14.76
N ARG A 81 -32.19 -28.37 14.44
CA ARG A 81 -32.71 -28.52 13.08
C ARG A 81 -33.70 -27.41 12.78
N THR A 82 -33.71 -26.90 11.56
CA THR A 82 -34.56 -25.78 11.15
C THR A 82 -34.96 -25.92 9.69
N THR A 83 -36.09 -25.33 9.32
CA THR A 83 -36.54 -25.27 7.92
C THR A 83 -36.58 -23.82 7.43
N GLY A 84 -36.27 -23.61 6.16
CA GLY A 84 -36.32 -22.30 5.52
C GLY A 84 -35.20 -22.05 4.51
N ASN A 85 -35.47 -21.15 3.55
CA ASN A 85 -34.53 -20.85 2.46
C ASN A 85 -33.32 -20.02 2.93
N ALA A 86 -33.52 -19.18 3.94
CA ALA A 86 -32.49 -18.42 4.61
C ALA A 86 -32.71 -18.53 6.12
N VAL A 87 -31.73 -19.07 6.83
CA VAL A 87 -31.80 -19.35 8.27
C VAL A 87 -30.57 -18.79 8.95
N THR A 88 -30.70 -18.43 10.22
CA THR A 88 -29.56 -18.02 11.05
C THR A 88 -29.38 -18.98 12.20
N HIS A 89 -28.14 -19.38 12.48
CA HIS A 89 -27.81 -20.29 13.57
C HIS A 89 -26.61 -19.79 14.38
N THR A 90 -26.57 -20.13 15.66
CA THR A 90 -25.51 -19.74 16.58
C THR A 90 -25.00 -20.97 17.33
N PHE A 91 -23.76 -21.36 17.02
CA PHE A 91 -23.06 -22.44 17.72
C PHE A 91 -22.54 -21.94 19.06
N ARG A 92 -22.84 -22.66 20.16
CA ARG A 92 -22.45 -22.22 21.52
C ARG A 92 -21.07 -22.71 21.96
N THR A 93 -20.60 -23.80 21.38
CA THR A 93 -19.36 -24.46 21.76
C THR A 93 -18.43 -24.54 20.55
N ALA A 94 -17.13 -24.39 20.79
CA ALA A 94 -16.12 -24.61 19.77
C ALA A 94 -16.07 -26.09 19.36
N GLY A 95 -15.79 -26.35 18.09
CA GLY A 95 -15.78 -27.69 17.51
C GLY A 95 -16.04 -27.70 16.00
N SER A 96 -15.88 -28.86 15.40
CA SER A 96 -16.27 -29.12 14.00
C SER A 96 -17.70 -29.64 13.95
N TYR A 97 -18.55 -29.01 13.14
CA TYR A 97 -19.93 -29.39 12.93
C TYR A 97 -20.17 -29.73 11.46
N LEU A 98 -20.73 -30.91 11.19
CA LEU A 98 -21.15 -31.28 9.83
C LEU A 98 -22.55 -30.72 9.57
N VAL A 99 -22.63 -29.59 8.88
CA VAL A 99 -23.91 -28.96 8.53
C VAL A 99 -24.42 -29.60 7.26
N THR A 100 -25.60 -30.22 7.36
CA THR A 100 -26.27 -30.89 6.24
C THR A 100 -27.52 -30.13 5.85
N VAL A 101 -27.65 -29.78 4.58
CA VAL A 101 -28.87 -29.22 4.00
C VAL A 101 -29.52 -30.26 3.09
N LYS A 102 -30.84 -30.39 3.19
CA LYS A 102 -31.66 -31.21 2.31
C LYS A 102 -32.70 -30.32 1.65
N ILE A 103 -32.65 -30.25 0.33
CA ILE A 103 -33.43 -29.33 -0.50
C ILE A 103 -34.35 -30.19 -1.37
N THR A 104 -35.65 -30.04 -1.19
CA THR A 104 -36.69 -30.73 -1.94
C THR A 104 -37.26 -29.74 -2.95
N THR A 105 -37.04 -29.99 -4.24
CA THR A 105 -37.66 -29.25 -5.34
C THR A 105 -38.83 -30.04 -5.93
N ASP A 106 -39.51 -29.46 -6.91
CA ASP A 106 -40.54 -30.12 -7.71
C ASP A 106 -40.02 -31.22 -8.64
N ILE A 107 -38.70 -31.35 -8.79
CA ILE A 107 -38.05 -32.32 -9.67
C ILE A 107 -37.28 -33.37 -8.86
N GLU A 108 -36.49 -32.95 -7.88
CA GLU A 108 -35.59 -33.84 -7.13
C GLU A 108 -35.31 -33.38 -5.71
N THR A 109 -34.70 -34.27 -4.92
CA THR A 109 -34.21 -33.94 -3.57
C THR A 109 -32.70 -34.02 -3.55
N VAL A 110 -32.05 -32.89 -3.32
CA VAL A 110 -30.58 -32.78 -3.24
C VAL A 110 -30.17 -32.61 -1.78
N ALA A 111 -29.11 -33.29 -1.37
CA ALA A 111 -28.49 -33.08 -0.07
C ALA A 111 -27.05 -32.61 -0.27
N ASP A 112 -26.66 -31.59 0.48
CA ASP A 112 -25.29 -31.07 0.50
C ASP A 112 -24.83 -30.97 1.95
N SER A 113 -23.55 -31.20 2.19
CA SER A 113 -22.97 -31.20 3.53
C SER A 113 -21.61 -30.54 3.54
N THR A 114 -21.40 -29.60 4.46
CA THR A 114 -20.12 -28.90 4.63
C THR A 114 -19.71 -28.93 6.10
N GLU A 115 -18.41 -29.12 6.35
CA GLU A 115 -17.84 -28.99 7.69
C GLU A 115 -17.68 -27.50 8.04
N VAL A 116 -18.30 -27.07 9.13
CA VAL A 116 -18.17 -25.72 9.69
C VAL A 116 -17.36 -25.81 10.97
N ARG A 117 -16.24 -25.08 11.02
CA ARG A 117 -15.33 -25.09 12.17
C ARG A 117 -15.54 -23.87 13.06
N ILE A 118 -15.88 -24.12 14.32
CA ILE A 118 -16.17 -23.08 15.31
C ILE A 118 -15.01 -22.99 16.29
N TYR A 119 -14.48 -21.77 16.43
CA TYR A 119 -13.35 -21.46 17.30
C TYR A 119 -13.82 -20.74 18.57
N GLU A 120 -13.04 -20.83 19.64
CA GLU A 120 -13.33 -20.13 20.89
C GLU A 120 -12.74 -18.72 20.91
N HIS A 121 -11.58 -18.56 20.24
CA HIS A 121 -10.79 -17.34 20.27
C HIS A 121 -10.50 -16.86 18.84
N ALA A 122 -10.54 -15.54 18.62
CA ALA A 122 -10.10 -14.94 17.36
C ALA A 122 -8.95 -13.94 17.55
N ILE A 123 -7.98 -14.00 16.64
CA ILE A 123 -6.92 -13.01 16.48
C ILE A 123 -7.14 -12.29 15.16
N LEU A 124 -7.08 -10.97 15.18
CA LEU A 124 -7.04 -10.17 13.96
C LEU A 124 -5.58 -9.83 13.64
N LEU A 125 -5.10 -10.27 12.48
CA LEU A 125 -3.78 -9.96 11.96
C LEU A 125 -3.88 -8.95 10.81
N LEU A 126 -3.37 -7.74 11.02
CA LEU A 126 -3.23 -6.73 9.98
C LEU A 126 -1.85 -6.83 9.34
N THR A 127 -1.77 -6.93 8.02
CA THR A 127 -0.48 -7.05 7.32
C THR A 127 -0.41 -6.27 6.01
N ASP A 128 0.78 -5.80 5.67
CA ASP A 128 1.09 -5.27 4.34
C ASP A 128 1.73 -6.37 3.46
N THR A 129 2.39 -5.96 2.38
CA THR A 129 3.10 -6.87 1.47
C THR A 129 4.43 -7.40 2.03
N SER A 130 4.89 -6.94 3.20
CA SER A 130 6.12 -7.44 3.85
C SER A 130 5.99 -8.87 4.36
N ALA A 131 4.77 -9.31 4.67
CA ALA A 131 4.51 -10.67 5.11
C ALA A 131 4.45 -11.66 3.92
N PRO A 132 5.31 -12.70 3.91
CA PRO A 132 5.28 -13.75 2.88
C PRO A 132 3.99 -14.58 2.95
N ALA A 133 3.37 -14.85 1.80
CA ALA A 133 2.10 -15.61 1.75
C ALA A 133 2.23 -17.01 2.37
N ASP A 134 3.40 -17.64 2.21
CA ASP A 134 3.69 -18.97 2.76
C ASP A 134 3.75 -18.96 4.29
N GLN A 135 4.30 -17.90 4.88
CA GLN A 135 4.36 -17.76 6.34
C GLN A 135 2.97 -17.50 6.93
N LEU A 136 2.14 -16.72 6.23
CA LEU A 136 0.75 -16.48 6.62
C LEU A 136 -0.09 -17.77 6.62
N SER A 137 0.06 -18.63 5.61
CA SER A 137 -0.67 -19.89 5.54
C SER A 137 -0.23 -20.87 6.64
N LEU A 138 1.08 -20.90 6.97
CA LEU A 138 1.59 -21.65 8.12
C LEU A 138 1.04 -21.13 9.45
N LEU A 139 1.02 -19.81 9.65
CA LEU A 139 0.44 -19.18 10.84
C LEU A 139 -1.05 -19.50 10.98
N GLN A 140 -1.81 -19.45 9.88
CA GLN A 140 -3.23 -19.82 9.88
C GLN A 140 -3.44 -21.29 10.25
N GLN A 141 -2.63 -22.20 9.71
CA GLN A 141 -2.69 -23.62 10.07
C GLN A 141 -2.32 -23.86 11.54
N GLN A 142 -1.33 -23.14 12.07
CA GLN A 142 -0.95 -23.23 13.47
C GLN A 142 -2.05 -22.70 14.39
N ALA A 143 -2.65 -21.55 14.06
CA ALA A 143 -3.80 -21.00 14.78
C ALA A 143 -4.96 -22.00 14.84
N ALA A 144 -5.29 -22.61 13.69
CA ALA A 144 -6.38 -23.56 13.59
C ALA A 144 -6.16 -24.84 14.42
N ARG A 145 -4.90 -25.24 14.65
CA ARG A 145 -4.55 -26.37 15.54
C ARG A 145 -4.76 -26.04 17.00
N GLU A 146 -4.49 -24.80 17.40
CA GLU A 146 -4.66 -24.29 18.76
C GLU A 146 -6.11 -23.82 19.03
N GLY A 147 -7.03 -24.01 18.08
CA GLY A 147 -8.43 -23.60 18.25
C GLY A 147 -8.65 -22.09 18.15
N ILE A 148 -7.75 -21.37 17.47
CA ILE A 148 -7.82 -19.93 17.27
C ILE A 148 -8.13 -19.59 15.82
N LEU A 149 -9.13 -18.75 15.60
CA LEU A 149 -9.46 -18.18 14.29
C LEU A 149 -8.52 -17.01 13.98
N LEU A 150 -7.64 -17.16 13.00
CA LEU A 150 -6.73 -16.09 12.55
C LEU A 150 -7.33 -15.36 11.34
N ASN A 151 -8.03 -14.26 11.61
CA ASN A 151 -8.55 -13.41 10.54
C ASN A 151 -7.45 -12.46 10.05
N THR A 152 -7.13 -12.50 8.77
CA THR A 152 -6.03 -11.73 8.21
C THR A 152 -6.54 -10.65 7.25
N ILE A 153 -6.16 -9.41 7.53
CA ILE A 153 -6.37 -8.26 6.65
C ILE A 153 -5.06 -7.99 5.94
N ARG A 154 -5.03 -8.10 4.62
CA ARG A 154 -3.81 -7.89 3.82
C ARG A 154 -4.04 -6.84 2.73
N SER A 155 -3.11 -5.91 2.61
CA SER A 155 -3.11 -4.95 1.49
C SER A 155 -2.88 -5.68 0.17
N ARG A 156 -3.70 -5.37 -0.83
CA ARG A 156 -3.61 -5.89 -2.19
C ARG A 156 -2.53 -5.17 -3.00
N SER A 157 -2.16 -3.95 -2.61
CA SER A 157 -1.24 -3.08 -3.35
C SER A 157 0.16 -3.01 -2.72
N GLY A 158 1.20 -3.25 -3.51
CA GLY A 158 2.61 -3.09 -3.09
C GLY A 158 3.17 -1.68 -3.31
N GLY A 159 2.35 -0.66 -3.05
CA GLY A 159 2.62 0.75 -3.40
C GLY A 159 3.30 1.58 -2.28
N PRO A 160 3.40 2.91 -2.46
CA PRO A 160 3.82 3.84 -1.41
C PRO A 160 3.05 3.63 -0.09
N GLU A 161 3.71 3.83 1.05
CA GLU A 161 3.15 3.64 2.41
C GLU A 161 1.75 4.27 2.56
N ALA A 162 1.54 5.49 2.05
CA ALA A 162 0.27 6.20 2.16
C ALA A 162 -0.92 5.49 1.48
N ILE A 163 -0.69 4.76 0.39
CA ILE A 163 -1.74 4.01 -0.32
C ILE A 163 -2.12 2.77 0.49
N VAL A 164 -1.10 2.03 0.95
CA VAL A 164 -1.27 0.86 1.81
C VAL A 164 -2.02 1.22 3.08
N GLU A 165 -1.67 2.36 3.69
CA GLU A 165 -2.36 2.90 4.87
C GLU A 165 -3.85 3.13 4.60
N GLU A 166 -4.22 3.73 3.48
CA GLU A 166 -5.61 4.03 3.15
C GLU A 166 -6.43 2.75 2.88
N GLU A 167 -5.84 1.83 2.12
CA GLU A 167 -6.47 0.53 1.81
C GLU A 167 -6.72 -0.28 3.09
N LEU A 168 -5.71 -0.42 3.94
CA LEU A 168 -5.82 -1.16 5.20
C LEU A 168 -6.79 -0.47 6.18
N THR A 169 -6.80 0.87 6.23
CA THR A 169 -7.76 1.60 7.07
C THR A 169 -9.20 1.31 6.63
N LYS A 170 -9.47 1.33 5.33
CA LYS A 170 -10.80 1.01 4.81
C LYS A 170 -11.22 -0.42 5.11
N GLN A 171 -10.34 -1.40 4.87
CA GLN A 171 -10.61 -2.80 5.18
C GLN A 171 -10.87 -3.01 6.69
N LEU A 172 -10.11 -2.31 7.55
CA LEU A 172 -10.29 -2.37 9.00
C LEU A 172 -11.65 -1.77 9.43
N ILE A 173 -12.09 -0.70 8.78
CA ILE A 173 -13.42 -0.11 9.01
C ILE A 173 -14.52 -1.10 8.61
N ASP A 174 -14.43 -1.70 7.42
CA ASP A 174 -15.42 -2.66 6.91
C ASP A 174 -15.51 -3.90 7.82
N LEU A 175 -14.42 -4.28 8.48
CA LEU A 175 -14.33 -5.43 9.39
C LEU A 175 -14.50 -5.06 10.88
N THR A 176 -14.99 -3.85 11.19
CA THR A 176 -15.31 -3.42 12.57
C THR A 176 -16.20 -4.41 13.34
N PRO A 177 -17.23 -5.05 12.75
CA PRO A 177 -18.02 -6.06 13.47
C PRO A 177 -17.17 -7.24 13.94
N GLN A 178 -16.18 -7.67 13.16
CA GLN A 178 -15.30 -8.80 13.48
C GLN A 178 -14.25 -8.42 14.54
N LEU A 179 -13.84 -7.15 14.60
CA LEU A 179 -12.98 -6.61 15.66
C LEU A 179 -13.58 -6.75 17.06
N THR A 180 -14.91 -6.65 17.19
CA THR A 180 -15.59 -6.82 18.48
C THR A 180 -15.35 -8.22 19.06
N GLN A 181 -15.20 -9.22 18.20
CA GLN A 181 -15.06 -10.64 18.56
C GLN A 181 -13.60 -11.07 18.76
N ALA A 182 -12.63 -10.36 18.18
CA ALA A 182 -11.21 -10.68 18.33
C ALA A 182 -10.66 -10.29 19.71
N HIS A 183 -9.93 -11.16 20.42
CA HIS A 183 -9.35 -10.82 21.73
C HIS A 183 -7.99 -10.12 21.63
N LEU A 184 -7.28 -10.33 20.51
CA LEU A 184 -5.96 -9.78 20.22
C LEU A 184 -5.95 -9.15 18.83
N ILE A 185 -5.32 -7.98 18.72
CA ILE A 185 -5.05 -7.33 17.43
C ILE A 185 -3.54 -7.34 17.24
N ALA A 186 -3.07 -8.10 16.26
CA ALA A 186 -1.68 -8.13 15.83
C ALA A 186 -1.52 -7.32 14.54
N VAL A 187 -0.49 -6.50 14.44
CA VAL A 187 -0.22 -5.66 13.27
C VAL A 187 1.20 -5.92 12.80
N TRP A 188 1.35 -6.66 11.71
CA TRP A 188 2.61 -6.98 11.07
C TRP A 188 2.81 -6.11 9.82
N THR A 189 3.49 -4.98 9.97
CA THR A 189 3.69 -4.03 8.86
C THR A 189 5.10 -3.46 8.86
N SER A 190 5.53 -3.01 7.69
CA SER A 190 6.76 -2.27 7.49
C SER A 190 6.60 -0.79 7.87
N GLY A 191 7.71 -0.14 8.27
CA GLY A 191 7.68 1.30 8.54
C GLY A 191 6.78 1.68 9.73
N SER A 192 6.04 2.77 9.53
CA SER A 192 5.01 3.27 10.47
C SER A 192 3.58 2.97 10.00
N VAL A 193 3.42 2.13 8.97
CA VAL A 193 2.13 1.91 8.29
C VAL A 193 1.08 1.43 9.29
N GLY A 194 1.36 0.38 10.04
CA GLY A 194 0.43 -0.18 11.02
C GLY A 194 -0.02 0.82 12.08
N THR A 195 0.90 1.60 12.65
CA THR A 195 0.55 2.64 13.63
C THR A 195 -0.29 3.76 13.03
N ASN A 196 -0.03 4.14 11.78
CA ASN A 196 -0.79 5.17 11.08
C ASN A 196 -2.21 4.68 10.75
N VAL A 197 -2.35 3.42 10.29
CA VAL A 197 -3.66 2.79 10.05
C VAL A 197 -4.51 2.80 11.33
N LEU A 198 -3.93 2.38 12.45
CA LEU A 198 -4.65 2.37 13.74
C LEU A 198 -5.02 3.77 14.22
N SER A 199 -4.16 4.77 14.00
CA SER A 199 -4.48 6.15 14.35
C SER A 199 -5.60 6.73 13.47
N LYS A 200 -5.57 6.47 12.15
CA LYS A 200 -6.68 6.85 11.24
C LYS A 200 -7.98 6.16 11.63
N TYR A 201 -7.92 4.87 11.98
CA TYR A 201 -9.06 4.12 12.48
C TYR A 201 -9.62 4.72 13.78
N ALA A 202 -8.75 5.04 14.75
CA ALA A 202 -9.14 5.72 16.00
C ALA A 202 -9.83 7.06 15.74
N GLN A 203 -9.33 7.83 14.77
CA GLN A 203 -9.93 9.09 14.36
C GLN A 203 -11.30 8.89 13.71
N HIS A 204 -11.45 7.84 12.88
CA HIS A 204 -12.73 7.48 12.27
C HIS A 204 -13.77 7.12 13.34
N LEU A 205 -13.39 6.32 14.34
CA LEU A 205 -14.25 5.98 15.48
C LEU A 205 -14.72 7.23 16.25
N ARG A 206 -13.83 8.19 16.50
CA ARG A 206 -14.18 9.44 17.18
C ARG A 206 -15.13 10.34 16.39
N ARG A 207 -15.10 10.27 15.06
CA ARG A 207 -15.95 11.07 14.17
C ARG A 207 -17.29 10.42 13.87
N SER A 208 -17.37 9.09 13.96
CA SER A 208 -18.60 8.35 13.70
C SER A 208 -19.53 8.47 14.91
N GLU A 209 -20.69 9.11 14.75
CA GLU A 209 -21.65 9.41 15.83
C GLU A 209 -22.39 8.19 16.42
N GLY A 210 -21.89 6.96 16.25
CA GLY A 210 -22.62 5.75 16.67
C GLY A 210 -21.78 4.57 17.17
N ILE A 211 -20.45 4.65 17.19
CA ILE A 211 -19.59 3.56 17.67
C ILE A 211 -18.61 4.14 18.68
N SER A 212 -18.91 4.01 19.96
CA SER A 212 -17.96 4.41 21.01
C SER A 212 -16.82 3.38 21.08
N PRO A 213 -15.58 3.79 21.44
CA PRO A 213 -14.48 2.85 21.68
C PRO A 213 -14.80 1.75 22.72
N GLN A 214 -15.79 2.01 23.59
CA GLN A 214 -16.32 1.08 24.57
C GLN A 214 -17.15 -0.05 23.93
N ASP A 215 -17.87 0.22 22.84
CA ASP A 215 -18.70 -0.77 22.13
C ASP A 215 -17.85 -1.82 21.42
N ILE A 216 -16.62 -1.47 21.05
CA ILE A 216 -15.65 -2.38 20.43
C ILE A 216 -14.90 -3.19 21.50
N GLY A 217 -14.97 -2.80 22.77
CA GLY A 217 -14.26 -3.50 23.86
C GLY A 217 -12.73 -3.41 23.75
N LEU A 218 -12.20 -2.37 23.08
CA LEU A 218 -10.76 -2.20 22.86
C LEU A 218 -9.95 -2.16 24.16
N ALA A 219 -10.54 -1.66 25.25
CA ALA A 219 -9.90 -1.60 26.57
C ALA A 219 -9.53 -2.98 27.15
N ALA A 220 -10.21 -4.05 26.72
CA ALA A 220 -9.91 -5.42 27.15
C ALA A 220 -8.95 -6.14 26.18
N LYS A 221 -8.72 -5.59 24.98
CA LYS A 221 -7.93 -6.23 23.93
C LYS A 221 -6.47 -5.80 24.01
N GLY A 222 -5.58 -6.76 23.77
CA GLY A 222 -4.15 -6.49 23.59
C GLY A 222 -3.85 -6.05 22.15
N LEU A 223 -2.99 -5.05 21.99
CA LEU A 223 -2.47 -4.65 20.68
C LEU A 223 -1.00 -5.03 20.58
N VAL A 224 -0.63 -5.81 19.56
CA VAL A 224 0.76 -6.21 19.33
C VAL A 224 1.23 -5.68 17.98
N LEU A 225 2.22 -4.81 18.00
CA LEU A 225 2.85 -4.25 16.81
C LEU A 225 4.12 -5.05 16.51
N VAL A 226 4.10 -5.70 15.35
CA VAL A 226 5.12 -6.61 14.87
C VAL A 226 5.81 -5.95 13.69
N SER A 227 7.11 -5.66 13.82
CA SER A 227 7.86 -5.02 12.74
C SER A 227 9.37 -5.19 12.90
N ASP A 228 10.07 -5.18 11.77
CA ASP A 228 11.54 -5.13 11.74
C ASP A 228 12.08 -3.71 11.97
N THR A 229 11.22 -2.70 11.97
CA THR A 229 11.63 -1.33 12.21
C THR A 229 12.16 -1.12 13.64
N PRO A 230 13.16 -0.25 13.83
CA PRO A 230 13.71 0.01 15.16
C PRO A 230 12.63 0.55 16.12
N PHE A 231 12.56 0.00 17.34
CA PHE A 231 11.60 0.42 18.36
C PHE A 231 11.66 1.92 18.71
N GLY A 232 12.80 2.58 18.47
CA GLY A 232 12.94 4.03 18.62
C GLY A 232 11.97 4.83 17.73
N VAL A 233 11.67 4.33 16.52
CA VAL A 233 10.77 4.95 15.54
C VAL A 233 9.32 4.62 15.82
N LEU A 234 9.05 3.36 16.16
CA LEU A 234 7.69 2.90 16.43
C LEU A 234 7.13 3.44 17.73
N ARG A 235 7.96 3.60 18.76
CA ARG A 235 7.50 3.93 20.11
C ARG A 235 6.66 5.20 20.19
N PRO A 236 7.03 6.36 19.60
CA PRO A 236 6.18 7.55 19.62
C PRO A 236 4.84 7.34 18.92
N ALA A 237 4.84 6.70 17.75
CA ALA A 237 3.63 6.42 16.99
C ALA A 237 2.72 5.42 17.73
N ALA A 238 3.29 4.37 18.30
CA ALA A 238 2.59 3.38 19.12
C ALA A 238 2.05 3.96 20.42
N GLN A 239 2.75 4.93 21.04
CA GLN A 239 2.24 5.67 22.18
C GLN A 239 1.02 6.52 21.79
N SER A 240 1.07 7.22 20.64
CA SER A 240 -0.09 7.95 20.11
C SER A 240 -1.29 7.01 19.89
N VAL A 241 -1.05 5.79 19.38
CA VAL A 241 -2.11 4.77 19.25
C VAL A 241 -2.67 4.36 20.62
N TYR A 242 -1.81 4.14 21.62
CA TYR A 242 -2.25 3.84 22.99
C TYR A 242 -3.12 4.97 23.57
N ASP A 243 -2.70 6.22 23.41
CA ASP A 243 -3.42 7.39 23.93
C ASP A 243 -4.75 7.62 23.19
N GLN A 244 -4.85 7.17 21.93
CA GLN A 244 -6.05 7.33 21.12
C GLN A 244 -7.10 6.23 21.34
N LEU A 245 -6.66 4.96 21.39
CA LEU A 245 -7.53 3.77 21.47
C LEU A 245 -7.69 3.21 22.89
N LEU A 246 -6.77 3.55 23.81
CA LEU A 246 -6.72 3.05 25.19
C LEU A 246 -6.87 1.52 25.32
N PRO A 247 -6.05 0.71 24.60
CA PRO A 247 -6.08 -0.75 24.74
C PRO A 247 -5.52 -1.20 26.10
N SER A 248 -5.66 -2.49 26.42
CA SER A 248 -5.11 -3.03 27.68
C SER A 248 -3.59 -2.85 27.76
N TYR A 249 -2.90 -3.09 26.64
CA TYR A 249 -1.48 -2.81 26.43
C TYR A 249 -1.17 -2.65 24.95
N VAL A 250 -0.03 -2.00 24.63
CA VAL A 250 0.61 -2.08 23.31
C VAL A 250 1.97 -2.74 23.46
N LEU A 251 2.19 -3.85 22.77
CA LEU A 251 3.44 -4.57 22.78
C LEU A 251 4.16 -4.40 21.44
N LEU A 252 5.39 -3.89 21.46
CA LEU A 252 6.26 -3.86 20.28
C LEU A 252 7.11 -5.13 20.28
N THR A 253 7.17 -5.85 19.17
CA THR A 253 7.97 -7.07 19.03
C THR A 253 8.40 -7.31 17.58
N ARG A 254 9.21 -8.35 17.36
CA ARG A 254 9.69 -8.76 16.03
C ARG A 254 8.77 -9.82 15.40
N PRO A 255 8.81 -10.01 14.07
CA PRO A 255 8.01 -11.03 13.36
C PRO A 255 8.11 -12.45 13.92
N ALA A 256 9.26 -12.83 14.49
CA ALA A 256 9.46 -14.12 15.14
C ALA A 256 8.52 -14.37 16.34
N ALA A 257 7.91 -13.34 16.92
CA ALA A 257 6.94 -13.51 18.01
C ALA A 257 5.55 -13.93 17.53
N LEU A 258 5.23 -13.85 16.23
CA LEU A 258 3.90 -14.22 15.71
C LEU A 258 3.55 -15.67 16.05
N ASP A 259 4.51 -16.58 15.98
CA ASP A 259 4.31 -17.99 16.32
C ASP A 259 3.88 -18.16 17.78
N LEU A 260 4.42 -17.33 18.69
CA LEU A 260 4.07 -17.33 20.11
C LEU A 260 2.70 -16.70 20.38
N LEU A 261 2.33 -15.67 19.61
CA LEU A 261 1.03 -15.01 19.74
C LEU A 261 -0.11 -15.90 19.29
N VAL A 262 0.11 -16.65 18.21
CA VAL A 262 -0.88 -17.55 17.62
C VAL A 262 -1.13 -18.79 18.48
N THR A 263 -0.20 -19.15 19.37
CA THR A 263 -0.43 -20.21 20.37
C THR A 263 -1.12 -19.74 21.64
N ALA A 264 -1.33 -18.42 21.81
CA ALA A 264 -1.90 -17.87 23.02
C ALA A 264 -3.41 -17.60 22.87
N PRO A 265 -4.28 -18.24 23.66
CA PRO A 265 -5.73 -18.09 23.55
C PRO A 265 -6.25 -16.74 24.06
N THR A 266 -5.53 -16.09 24.98
CA THR A 266 -5.95 -14.83 25.59
C THR A 266 -4.91 -13.72 25.41
N ALA A 267 -5.36 -12.46 25.48
CA ALA A 267 -4.47 -11.31 25.34
C ALA A 267 -3.40 -11.25 26.45
N ASP A 268 -3.71 -11.67 27.67
CA ASP A 268 -2.74 -11.70 28.77
C ASP A 268 -1.72 -12.84 28.62
N GLU A 269 -2.16 -14.00 28.15
CA GLU A 269 -1.24 -15.11 27.82
C GLU A 269 -0.33 -14.77 26.66
N ALA A 270 -0.85 -14.08 25.63
CA ALA A 270 -0.05 -13.60 24.50
C ALA A 270 1.05 -12.63 24.97
N ARG A 271 0.70 -11.73 25.90
CA ARG A 271 1.68 -10.85 26.55
C ARG A 271 2.69 -11.64 27.36
N ALA A 272 2.25 -12.60 28.17
CA ALA A 272 3.13 -13.41 29.00
C ALA A 272 4.09 -14.26 28.17
N ALA A 273 3.63 -14.85 27.07
CA ALA A 273 4.44 -15.65 26.15
C ALA A 273 5.60 -14.85 25.55
N VAL A 274 5.34 -13.61 25.12
CA VAL A 274 6.38 -12.76 24.52
C VAL A 274 7.29 -12.12 25.57
N THR A 275 6.75 -11.78 26.75
CA THR A 275 7.50 -11.11 27.84
C THR A 275 8.21 -12.07 28.80
N ALA A 276 8.14 -13.38 28.53
CA ALA A 276 8.82 -14.39 29.33
C ALA A 276 10.34 -14.12 29.40
N PRO A 277 11.00 -14.38 30.55
CA PRO A 277 12.44 -14.17 30.70
C PRO A 277 13.29 -14.93 29.67
N ASP A 278 12.81 -16.08 29.21
CA ASP A 278 13.47 -16.96 28.24
C ASP A 278 13.01 -16.72 26.79
N SER A 279 12.24 -15.64 26.54
CA SER A 279 11.73 -15.32 25.21
C SER A 279 12.89 -15.01 24.26
N PRO A 280 12.97 -15.67 23.08
CA PRO A 280 14.05 -15.44 22.12
C PRO A 280 13.89 -14.12 21.34
N VAL A 281 12.84 -13.33 21.62
CA VAL A 281 12.44 -12.17 20.82
C VAL A 281 12.58 -10.87 21.60
N GLU A 282 13.14 -9.85 20.95
CA GLU A 282 13.16 -8.49 21.49
C GLU A 282 11.73 -7.95 21.62
N TRP A 283 11.39 -7.43 22.80
CA TRP A 283 10.08 -6.87 23.06
C TRP A 283 10.16 -5.54 23.80
N ARG A 284 9.09 -4.74 23.68
CA ARG A 284 8.90 -3.53 24.48
C ARG A 284 7.44 -3.27 24.78
N LEU A 285 7.11 -3.18 26.07
CA LEU A 285 5.74 -2.94 26.53
C LEU A 285 5.46 -1.44 26.69
N LEU A 286 4.35 -0.98 26.11
CA LEU A 286 3.78 0.35 26.29
C LEU A 286 2.47 0.21 27.08
N GLY A 287 2.31 1.08 28.07
CA GLY A 287 1.12 1.15 28.92
C GLY A 287 0.98 2.55 29.48
N ARG A 288 0.03 2.75 30.42
CA ARG A 288 -0.33 4.06 30.99
C ARG A 288 0.86 4.85 31.58
N PHE A 289 1.93 4.16 31.98
CA PHE A 289 3.15 4.76 32.56
C PHE A 289 4.37 4.74 31.62
N SER A 290 4.22 4.28 30.37
CA SER A 290 5.31 4.22 29.37
C SER A 290 5.46 5.51 28.57
N ALA A 291 4.57 6.48 28.79
CA ALA A 291 4.71 7.84 28.30
C ALA A 291 6.05 8.39 28.77
N ARG A 292 6.98 8.65 27.83
CA ARG A 292 7.96 9.70 28.11
C ARG A 292 7.15 10.98 28.21
N THR A 293 6.98 11.42 29.44
CA THR A 293 6.71 12.79 29.83
C THR A 293 7.71 13.72 29.14
N VAL A 294 7.40 14.15 27.92
CA VAL A 294 7.76 15.51 27.51
C VAL A 294 6.60 16.39 27.96
N ALA A 295 6.36 16.42 29.27
CA ALA A 295 5.32 17.25 29.87
C ALA A 295 5.78 18.72 29.97
N ASP A 296 7.10 18.94 30.05
CA ASP A 296 7.67 20.27 30.23
C ASP A 296 8.35 20.78 28.95
N LEU A 297 7.90 21.95 28.52
CA LEU A 297 8.40 22.64 27.34
C LEU A 297 9.77 23.25 27.67
N ASN A 298 10.82 22.77 27.01
CA ASN A 298 12.18 23.30 27.14
C ASN A 298 12.63 23.94 25.82
N LEU A 299 13.49 24.96 25.86
CA LEU A 299 13.99 25.71 24.68
C LEU A 299 14.60 24.79 23.61
N ILE A 300 15.18 23.67 24.04
CA ILE A 300 15.82 22.69 23.15
C ILE A 300 14.80 21.68 22.60
N ASN A 301 13.71 21.38 23.31
CA ASN A 301 12.76 20.32 22.95
C ASN A 301 11.46 20.84 22.31
N PHE A 302 11.42 22.12 21.95
CA PHE A 302 10.21 22.77 21.42
C PHE A 302 9.68 22.05 20.17
N LEU A 303 10.57 21.60 19.28
CA LEU A 303 10.18 20.95 18.04
C LEU A 303 9.64 19.53 18.30
N SER A 304 10.32 18.73 19.14
CA SER A 304 9.82 17.43 19.59
C SER A 304 8.45 17.53 20.25
N PHE A 305 8.24 18.53 21.13
CA PHE A 305 6.94 18.77 21.76
C PHE A 305 5.85 19.10 20.72
N GLY A 306 6.13 20.01 19.78
CA GLY A 306 5.19 20.38 18.72
C GLY A 306 4.84 19.20 17.81
N ILE A 307 5.81 18.34 17.47
CA ILE A 307 5.57 17.15 16.64
C ILE A 307 4.69 16.14 17.36
N ASN A 308 4.98 15.86 18.64
CA ASN A 308 4.14 14.97 19.43
C ASN A 308 2.70 15.49 19.51
N TYR A 309 2.53 16.81 19.70
CA TYR A 309 1.22 17.45 19.64
C TYR A 309 0.51 17.23 18.30
N LEU A 310 1.21 17.46 17.17
CA LEU A 310 0.63 17.27 15.83
C LEU A 310 0.22 15.81 15.57
N ILE A 311 1.07 14.84 15.95
CA ILE A 311 0.78 13.41 15.80
C ILE A 311 -0.45 13.03 16.65
N ASN A 312 -0.52 13.50 17.89
CA ASN A 312 -1.65 13.24 18.78
C ASN A 312 -2.96 13.86 18.26
N GLN A 313 -2.87 14.93 17.47
CA GLN A 313 -4.01 15.55 16.77
C GLN A 313 -4.34 14.87 15.43
N GLY A 314 -3.66 13.77 15.08
CA GLY A 314 -3.93 12.97 13.89
C GLY A 314 -3.20 13.44 12.63
N VAL A 315 -2.15 14.26 12.76
CA VAL A 315 -1.27 14.56 11.62
C VAL A 315 -0.35 13.36 11.36
N PRO A 316 -0.32 12.80 10.13
CA PRO A 316 0.52 11.66 9.82
C PRO A 316 2.01 11.97 10.05
N ALA A 317 2.71 11.06 10.71
CA ALA A 317 4.16 11.20 10.96
C ALA A 317 4.96 11.29 9.65
N SER A 318 4.49 10.63 8.58
CA SER A 318 5.06 10.71 7.23
C SER A 318 5.03 12.14 6.66
N SER A 319 3.92 12.86 6.83
CA SER A 319 3.79 14.26 6.40
C SER A 319 4.71 15.20 7.19
N ILE A 320 4.81 14.99 8.50
CA ILE A 320 5.71 15.78 9.36
C ILE A 320 7.17 15.54 8.97
N THR A 321 7.54 14.27 8.78
CA THR A 321 8.88 13.89 8.31
C THR A 321 9.19 14.58 6.98
N LEU A 322 8.26 14.57 6.03
CA LEU A 322 8.45 15.19 4.72
C LEU A 322 8.77 16.69 4.81
N ILE A 323 8.05 17.42 5.66
CA ILE A 323 8.26 18.85 5.89
C ILE A 323 9.63 19.10 6.54
N LEU A 324 9.97 18.31 7.55
CA LEU A 324 11.25 18.41 8.27
C LEU A 324 12.46 18.03 7.41
N MET A 325 12.27 17.22 6.37
CA MET A 325 13.32 16.82 5.45
C MET A 325 13.62 17.88 4.40
N LEU A 326 12.73 18.84 4.14
CA LEU A 326 12.92 19.87 3.12
C LEU A 326 14.17 20.75 3.35
N PRO A 327 14.45 21.27 4.56
CA PRO A 327 15.70 21.99 4.83
C PRO A 327 16.95 21.13 4.67
N VAL A 328 16.86 19.85 5.02
CA VAL A 328 17.96 18.89 4.86
C VAL A 328 18.26 18.67 3.38
N VAL A 329 17.22 18.40 2.58
CA VAL A 329 17.32 18.28 1.11
C VAL A 329 17.96 19.55 0.53
N ALA A 330 17.46 20.74 0.90
CA ALA A 330 18.03 22.00 0.43
C ALA A 330 19.53 22.15 0.77
N THR A 331 19.95 21.73 1.96
CA THR A 331 21.36 21.76 2.40
C THR A 331 22.23 20.84 1.55
N ILE A 332 21.75 19.64 1.22
CA ILE A 332 22.47 18.68 0.37
C ILE A 332 22.60 19.23 -1.06
N LEU A 333 21.53 19.82 -1.59
CA LEU A 333 21.56 20.44 -2.92
C LEU A 333 22.54 21.62 -2.95
N ALA A 334 22.54 22.45 -1.91
CA ALA A 334 23.48 23.54 -1.75
C ALA A 334 24.93 23.02 -1.67
N PHE A 335 25.18 21.97 -0.90
CA PHE A 335 26.48 21.30 -0.81
C PHE A 335 26.92 20.74 -2.16
N ALA A 336 26.09 19.97 -2.85
CA ALA A 336 26.41 19.39 -4.14
C ALA A 336 26.75 20.45 -5.20
N ARG A 337 26.06 21.58 -5.16
CA ARG A 337 26.29 22.68 -6.10
C ARG A 337 27.52 23.51 -5.74
N GLN A 338 27.69 23.86 -4.47
CA GLN A 338 28.78 24.72 -4.03
C GLN A 338 30.08 23.92 -3.94
N VAL A 339 30.06 22.77 -3.27
CA VAL A 339 31.23 21.91 -2.97
C VAL A 339 31.67 21.06 -4.14
N ILE A 340 30.75 20.27 -4.69
CA ILE A 340 31.10 19.36 -5.77
C ILE A 340 31.19 20.14 -7.09
N GLY A 341 30.28 21.11 -7.31
CA GLY A 341 30.20 21.89 -8.55
C GLY A 341 29.25 21.28 -9.58
N ILE A 342 28.28 20.49 -9.15
CA ILE A 342 27.28 19.86 -10.01
C ILE A 342 26.36 20.94 -10.60
N LYS A 343 26.21 20.95 -11.94
CA LYS A 343 25.34 21.88 -12.66
C LYS A 343 23.96 21.25 -12.87
N ALA A 344 23.04 21.54 -11.96
CA ALA A 344 21.63 21.13 -12.03
C ALA A 344 20.69 22.33 -12.34
N PHE A 345 19.41 22.05 -12.61
CA PHE A 345 18.39 23.09 -12.80
C PHE A 345 18.06 23.79 -11.48
N GLY A 346 18.68 24.95 -11.23
CA GLY A 346 18.41 25.69 -10.01
C GLY A 346 18.68 24.88 -8.73
N LEU A 347 18.01 25.24 -7.64
CA LEU A 347 18.00 24.46 -6.39
C LEU A 347 16.61 23.85 -6.16
N VAL A 348 15.54 24.56 -6.54
CA VAL A 348 14.16 24.14 -6.36
C VAL A 348 13.82 22.92 -7.21
N THR A 349 14.26 22.88 -8.48
CA THR A 349 13.84 21.84 -9.42
C THR A 349 14.28 20.42 -8.99
N PRO A 350 15.55 20.15 -8.61
CA PRO A 350 15.94 18.85 -8.07
C PRO A 350 15.23 18.51 -6.75
N ALA A 351 15.00 19.49 -5.87
CA ALA A 351 14.30 19.28 -4.61
C ALA A 351 12.86 18.80 -4.84
N MET A 352 12.15 19.51 -5.71
CA MET A 352 10.75 19.22 -6.05
C MET A 352 10.66 17.89 -6.82
N THR A 353 11.62 17.58 -7.68
CA THR A 353 11.70 16.28 -8.36
C THR A 353 11.93 15.13 -7.37
N ALA A 354 12.81 15.31 -6.38
CA ALA A 354 13.01 14.32 -5.31
C ALA A 354 11.75 14.11 -4.48
N LEU A 355 11.03 15.20 -4.18
CA LEU A 355 9.75 15.15 -3.48
C LEU A 355 8.69 14.36 -4.28
N SER A 356 8.60 14.60 -5.60
CA SER A 356 7.73 13.82 -6.49
C SER A 356 8.07 12.34 -6.46
N PHE A 357 9.36 11.97 -6.46
CA PHE A 357 9.78 10.56 -6.38
C PHE A 357 9.44 9.92 -5.05
N LEU A 358 9.43 10.69 -3.96
CA LEU A 358 9.04 10.18 -2.65
C LEU A 358 7.54 9.85 -2.60
N VAL A 359 6.71 10.69 -3.22
CA VAL A 359 5.25 10.48 -3.24
C VAL A 359 4.85 9.39 -4.24
N MET A 360 5.42 9.40 -5.45
CA MET A 360 5.05 8.47 -6.53
C MET A 360 5.79 7.13 -6.47
N GLY A 361 6.89 7.07 -5.73
CA GLY A 361 7.90 6.01 -5.87
C GLY A 361 8.90 6.30 -6.99
N LEU A 362 10.12 5.79 -6.82
CA LEU A 362 11.24 6.06 -7.72
C LEU A 362 11.01 5.54 -9.14
N GLN A 363 10.42 4.35 -9.28
CA GLN A 363 10.19 3.72 -10.59
C GLN A 363 9.24 4.55 -11.46
N TYR A 364 8.07 4.90 -10.94
CA TYR A 364 7.09 5.70 -11.65
C TYR A 364 7.55 7.15 -11.87
N GLY A 365 8.22 7.73 -10.86
CA GLY A 365 8.84 9.04 -10.98
C GLY A 365 9.86 9.11 -12.12
N LEU A 366 10.74 8.11 -12.22
CA LEU A 366 11.75 8.01 -13.28
C LEU A 366 11.10 7.83 -14.66
N LEU A 367 10.07 6.99 -14.76
CA LEU A 367 9.32 6.78 -16.02
C LEU A 367 8.75 8.11 -16.51
N VAL A 368 8.05 8.84 -15.65
CA VAL A 368 7.40 10.10 -16.01
C VAL A 368 8.42 11.17 -16.35
N PHE A 369 9.50 11.27 -15.58
CA PHE A 369 10.63 12.13 -15.90
C PHE A 369 11.18 11.85 -17.31
N LEU A 370 11.39 10.58 -17.66
CA LEU A 370 11.92 10.18 -18.96
C LEU A 370 10.93 10.48 -20.10
N VAL A 371 9.64 10.22 -19.91
CA VAL A 371 8.57 10.58 -20.86
C VAL A 371 8.55 12.08 -21.11
N ILE A 372 8.67 12.90 -20.08
CA ILE A 372 8.69 14.36 -20.20
C ILE A 372 9.91 14.83 -21.01
N LEU A 373 11.10 14.30 -20.73
CA LEU A 373 12.32 14.65 -21.47
C LEU A 373 12.25 14.25 -22.96
N LEU A 374 11.72 13.05 -23.24
CA LEU A 374 11.54 12.56 -24.60
C LEU A 374 10.51 13.40 -25.35
N THR A 375 9.33 13.60 -24.77
CA THR A 375 8.26 14.40 -25.37
C THR A 375 8.72 15.83 -25.65
N GLY A 376 9.40 16.49 -24.71
CA GLY A 376 9.93 17.84 -24.90
C GLY A 376 10.93 17.91 -26.06
N THR A 377 11.82 16.93 -26.15
CA THR A 377 12.83 16.83 -27.21
C THR A 377 12.22 16.56 -28.59
N VAL A 378 11.27 15.62 -28.68
CA VAL A 378 10.56 15.27 -29.91
C VAL A 378 9.73 16.44 -30.40
N THR A 379 8.97 17.08 -29.50
CA THR A 379 8.14 18.23 -29.83
C THR A 379 8.99 19.39 -30.33
N ARG A 380 10.13 19.66 -29.67
CA ARG A 380 11.07 20.69 -30.15
C ARG A 380 11.57 20.38 -31.57
N ALA A 381 11.90 19.12 -31.87
CA ALA A 381 12.38 18.71 -33.19
C ALA A 381 11.30 18.90 -34.25
N LEU A 382 10.05 18.56 -33.95
CA LEU A 382 8.90 18.77 -34.84
C LEU A 382 8.64 20.26 -35.10
N LEU A 383 8.63 21.07 -34.03
CA LEU A 383 8.39 22.53 -34.11
C LEU A 383 9.56 23.30 -34.73
N ARG A 384 10.73 22.69 -34.94
CA ARG A 384 11.87 23.36 -35.59
C ARG A 384 11.54 23.80 -37.01
N ARG A 385 10.60 23.12 -37.68
CA ARG A 385 10.16 23.46 -39.04
C ARG A 385 9.26 24.70 -39.11
N LEU A 386 8.71 25.16 -37.98
CA LEU A 386 7.60 26.12 -37.96
C LEU A 386 8.01 27.57 -37.68
N HIS A 387 9.30 27.90 -37.56
CA HIS A 387 9.81 29.29 -37.37
C HIS A 387 9.02 30.15 -36.36
N LEU A 388 8.56 29.55 -35.26
CA LEU A 388 7.74 30.22 -34.26
C LEU A 388 8.57 31.10 -33.31
N LEU A 389 7.93 32.15 -32.79
CA LEU A 389 8.43 32.96 -31.67
C LEU A 389 8.63 32.10 -30.41
N TYR A 390 9.53 32.52 -29.52
CA TYR A 390 9.89 31.76 -28.32
C TYR A 390 8.68 31.44 -27.42
N LEU A 391 7.89 32.44 -27.03
CA LEU A 391 6.78 32.25 -26.09
C LEU A 391 5.70 31.28 -26.60
N PRO A 392 5.14 31.42 -27.84
CA PRO A 392 4.21 30.44 -28.39
C PRO A 392 4.81 29.04 -28.54
N ARG A 393 6.09 28.96 -28.89
CA ARG A 393 6.79 27.67 -29.01
C ARG A 393 6.91 26.97 -27.67
N MET A 394 7.25 27.69 -26.60
CA MET A 394 7.31 27.14 -25.24
C MET A 394 5.95 26.60 -24.80
N ALA A 395 4.88 27.36 -25.03
CA ALA A 395 3.51 26.95 -24.72
C ALA A 395 3.14 25.64 -25.44
N LEU A 396 3.46 25.50 -26.74
CA LEU A 396 3.18 24.27 -27.49
C LEU A 396 3.98 23.05 -27.01
N VAL A 397 5.20 23.24 -26.50
CA VAL A 397 5.95 22.12 -25.90
C VAL A 397 5.33 21.72 -24.56
N LEU A 398 4.88 22.69 -23.76
CA LEU A 398 4.24 22.45 -22.47
C LEU A 398 2.88 21.75 -22.64
N THR A 399 2.09 22.12 -23.66
CA THR A 399 0.85 21.39 -24.00
C THR A 399 1.13 19.96 -24.45
N ALA A 400 2.18 19.72 -25.24
CA ALA A 400 2.58 18.36 -25.63
C ALA A 400 3.01 17.52 -24.42
N VAL A 401 3.74 18.12 -23.47
CA VAL A 401 4.11 17.46 -22.20
C VAL A 401 2.86 17.09 -21.39
N SER A 402 1.91 18.02 -21.23
CA SER A 402 0.64 17.74 -20.54
C SER A 402 -0.16 16.62 -21.23
N LEU A 403 -0.19 16.59 -22.57
CA LEU A 403 -0.86 15.54 -23.33
C LEU A 403 -0.15 14.19 -23.17
N SER A 404 1.19 14.18 -23.12
CA SER A 404 1.95 12.95 -22.88
C SER A 404 1.70 12.37 -21.49
N LEU A 405 1.53 13.22 -20.47
CA LEU A 405 1.17 12.79 -19.13
C LEU A 405 -0.23 12.15 -19.12
N LEU A 406 -1.20 12.76 -19.82
CA LEU A 406 -2.53 12.18 -19.98
C LEU A 406 -2.49 10.82 -20.70
N LEU A 407 -1.64 10.67 -21.71
CA LEU A 407 -1.44 9.38 -22.39
C LEU A 407 -0.84 8.31 -21.48
N VAL A 408 0.11 8.68 -20.60
CA VAL A 408 0.66 7.76 -19.59
C VAL A 408 -0.43 7.29 -18.63
N LEU A 409 -1.30 8.20 -18.17
CA LEU A 409 -2.44 7.84 -17.31
C LEU A 409 -3.43 6.92 -18.04
N ALA A 410 -3.75 7.22 -19.29
CA ALA A 410 -4.64 6.38 -20.10
C ALA A 410 -4.07 4.97 -20.35
N ALA A 411 -2.76 4.86 -20.59
CA ALA A 411 -2.08 3.57 -20.72
C ALA A 411 -2.07 2.78 -19.40
N GLY A 412 -1.88 3.47 -18.27
CA GLY A 412 -2.03 2.88 -16.94
C GLY A 412 -3.41 2.33 -16.69
N ALA A 413 -4.45 3.08 -17.07
CA ALA A 413 -5.83 2.63 -16.96
C ALA A 413 -6.11 1.39 -17.82
N ALA A 414 -5.58 1.36 -19.04
CA ALA A 414 -5.80 0.25 -19.98
C ALA A 414 -5.10 -1.06 -19.58
N THR A 415 -3.99 -0.99 -18.85
CA THR A 415 -3.24 -2.17 -18.39
C THR A 415 -3.82 -2.81 -17.14
N GLY A 416 -4.82 -2.19 -16.50
CA GLY A 416 -5.42 -2.69 -15.26
C GLY A 416 -4.49 -2.59 -14.04
N ASP A 417 -3.31 -2.00 -14.19
CA ASP A 417 -2.36 -1.82 -13.10
C ASP A 417 -2.79 -0.62 -12.24
N THR A 418 -3.53 -0.92 -11.17
CA THR A 418 -4.07 0.07 -10.21
C THR A 418 -2.98 0.96 -9.60
N SER A 419 -1.73 0.54 -9.64
CA SER A 419 -0.56 1.31 -9.20
C SER A 419 -0.33 2.57 -10.04
N ILE A 420 -0.62 2.50 -11.36
CA ILE A 420 -0.50 3.64 -12.28
C ILE A 420 -1.74 4.56 -12.19
N LEU A 421 -2.88 4.00 -11.79
CA LEU A 421 -4.15 4.75 -11.63
C LEU A 421 -4.18 5.62 -10.37
N ASN A 422 -3.48 5.24 -9.30
CA ASN A 422 -3.35 6.05 -8.07
C ASN A 422 -2.29 7.16 -8.18
N PHE A 423 -2.11 7.71 -9.38
CA PHE A 423 -1.18 8.79 -9.64
C PHE A 423 -1.67 10.09 -8.99
N SER A 424 -0.91 10.62 -8.03
CA SER A 424 -1.23 11.94 -7.49
C SER A 424 -0.94 13.02 -8.55
N ILE A 425 -1.90 13.93 -8.76
CA ILE A 425 -1.76 15.04 -9.71
C ILE A 425 -0.62 15.98 -9.28
N PHE A 426 -0.36 16.11 -7.97
CA PHE A 426 0.61 17.07 -7.44
C PHE A 426 2.06 16.78 -7.88
N PRO A 427 2.62 15.57 -7.70
CA PRO A 427 3.93 15.22 -8.26
C PRO A 427 4.05 15.41 -9.77
N ALA A 428 2.96 15.17 -10.51
CA ALA A 428 2.91 15.35 -11.96
C ALA A 428 3.10 16.82 -12.33
N LEU A 429 2.34 17.73 -11.70
CA LEU A 429 2.46 19.18 -11.89
C LEU A 429 3.88 19.66 -11.55
N ILE A 430 4.48 19.12 -10.50
CA ILE A 430 5.86 19.42 -10.14
C ILE A 430 6.84 19.00 -11.24
N LEU A 431 6.68 17.81 -11.81
CA LEU A 431 7.51 17.34 -12.93
C LEU A 431 7.27 18.16 -14.21
N THR A 432 6.10 18.78 -14.39
CA THR A 432 5.88 19.74 -15.48
C THR A 432 6.70 21.04 -15.31
N LEU A 433 6.95 21.50 -14.08
CA LEU A 433 7.88 22.62 -13.83
C LEU A 433 9.32 22.26 -14.24
N LEU A 434 9.73 21.00 -14.02
CA LEU A 434 11.01 20.51 -14.53
C LEU A 434 11.05 20.50 -16.06
N ALA A 435 9.94 20.17 -16.72
CA ALA A 435 9.83 20.24 -18.16
C ALA A 435 10.10 21.66 -18.66
N GLU A 436 9.51 22.67 -18.03
CA GLU A 436 9.70 24.08 -18.39
C GLU A 436 11.18 24.49 -18.35
N GLU A 437 11.86 24.20 -17.24
CA GLU A 437 13.30 24.46 -17.06
C GLU A 437 14.15 23.72 -18.10
N PHE A 438 13.83 22.44 -18.36
CA PHE A 438 14.54 21.64 -19.36
C PHE A 438 14.38 22.23 -20.76
N ILE A 439 13.17 22.62 -21.14
CA ILE A 439 12.85 23.17 -22.45
C ILE A 439 13.56 24.54 -22.60
N ALA A 440 13.51 25.39 -21.58
CA ALA A 440 14.21 26.69 -21.58
C ALA A 440 15.74 26.50 -21.74
N ALA A 441 16.32 25.53 -21.03
CA ALA A 441 17.73 25.18 -21.17
C ALA A 441 18.07 24.60 -22.55
N GLN A 442 17.17 23.81 -23.13
CA GLN A 442 17.30 23.29 -24.48
C GLN A 442 17.39 24.41 -25.52
N PHE A 443 16.61 25.48 -25.35
CA PHE A 443 16.63 26.64 -26.23
C PHE A 443 17.89 27.50 -26.06
N THR A 444 18.28 27.80 -24.82
CA THR A 444 19.38 28.73 -24.53
C THR A 444 20.76 28.09 -24.66
N ARG A 445 20.93 26.83 -24.23
CA ARG A 445 22.23 26.16 -24.15
C ARG A 445 22.39 24.98 -25.12
N GLY A 446 21.32 24.64 -25.85
CA GLY A 446 21.29 23.51 -26.77
C GLY A 446 20.97 22.17 -26.11
N LEU A 447 20.74 21.14 -26.94
CA LEU A 447 20.28 19.82 -26.48
C LEU A 447 21.29 19.12 -25.56
N ARG A 448 22.58 19.09 -25.95
CA ARG A 448 23.62 18.39 -25.17
C ARG A 448 23.80 18.99 -23.78
N ALA A 449 23.81 20.32 -23.68
CA ALA A 449 23.91 21.00 -22.39
C ALA A 449 22.66 20.80 -21.53
N ALA A 450 21.47 20.81 -22.13
CA ALA A 450 20.22 20.56 -21.40
C ALA A 450 20.13 19.11 -20.90
N LEU A 451 20.49 18.11 -21.72
CA LEU A 451 20.51 16.70 -21.32
C LEU A 451 21.52 16.43 -20.20
N THR A 452 22.72 17.01 -20.28
CA THR A 452 23.72 16.87 -19.21
C THR A 452 23.26 17.53 -17.91
N THR A 453 22.61 18.70 -17.99
CA THR A 453 22.03 19.38 -16.81
C THR A 453 20.84 18.58 -16.22
N ALA A 454 20.00 17.99 -17.09
CA ALA A 454 18.90 17.14 -16.68
C ALA A 454 19.39 15.85 -16.01
N ALA A 455 20.45 15.23 -16.55
CA ALA A 455 21.07 14.05 -15.95
C ALA A 455 21.63 14.34 -14.55
N TRP A 456 22.33 15.47 -14.37
CA TRP A 456 22.80 15.89 -13.04
C TRP A 456 21.65 16.20 -12.08
N THR A 457 20.58 16.82 -12.58
CA THR A 457 19.36 17.08 -11.79
C THR A 457 18.71 15.76 -11.34
N LEU A 458 18.64 14.77 -12.22
CA LEU A 458 18.11 13.45 -11.91
C LEU A 458 18.98 12.72 -10.87
N VAL A 459 20.30 12.66 -11.08
CA VAL A 459 21.24 12.02 -10.13
C VAL A 459 21.07 12.63 -8.74
N LEU A 460 20.97 13.95 -8.67
CA LEU A 460 20.84 14.66 -7.40
C LEU A 460 19.46 14.42 -6.76
N ALA A 461 18.39 14.39 -7.55
CA ALA A 461 17.05 14.05 -7.07
C ALA A 461 16.96 12.61 -6.54
N VAL A 462 17.58 11.65 -7.24
CA VAL A 462 17.66 10.24 -6.82
C VAL A 462 18.50 10.08 -5.55
N LEU A 463 19.62 10.79 -5.44
CA LEU A 463 20.43 10.80 -4.22
C LEU A 463 19.61 11.34 -3.04
N CYS A 464 18.90 12.45 -3.22
CA CYS A 464 18.01 12.98 -2.19
C CYS A 464 16.89 11.99 -1.85
N TYR A 465 16.31 11.31 -2.84
CA TYR A 465 15.30 10.27 -2.61
C TYR A 465 15.84 9.15 -1.70
N TYR A 466 16.99 8.55 -2.02
CA TYR A 466 17.58 7.47 -1.22
C TYR A 466 17.98 7.92 0.18
N LEU A 467 18.45 9.15 0.34
CA LEU A 467 18.77 9.68 1.65
C LEU A 467 17.51 9.87 2.49
N VAL A 468 16.44 10.39 1.89
CA VAL A 468 15.18 10.65 2.60
C VAL A 468 14.43 9.35 2.90
N SER A 469 14.51 8.36 2.01
CA SER A 469 13.90 7.04 2.22
C SER A 469 14.72 6.14 3.16
N SER A 470 15.94 6.53 3.54
CA SER A 470 16.76 5.76 4.49
C SER A 470 16.08 5.71 5.86
N GLU A 471 15.88 4.49 6.38
CA GLU A 471 15.31 4.26 7.71
C GLU A 471 16.15 4.92 8.81
N ILE A 472 17.48 4.89 8.68
CA ILE A 472 18.40 5.48 9.65
C ILE A 472 18.14 6.99 9.75
N PHE A 473 18.05 7.67 8.61
CA PHE A 473 17.88 9.11 8.60
C PHE A 473 16.47 9.53 9.06
N ARG A 474 15.43 8.82 8.58
CA ARG A 474 14.04 9.02 9.03
C ARG A 474 13.92 8.79 10.54
N SER A 475 14.54 7.75 11.07
CA SER A 475 14.53 7.44 12.50
C SER A 475 15.20 8.53 13.33
N LEU A 476 16.31 9.08 12.84
CA LEU A 476 17.07 10.11 13.52
C LEU A 476 16.31 11.44 13.56
N VAL A 477 15.67 11.82 12.45
CA VAL A 477 14.84 13.04 12.39
C VAL A 477 13.57 12.91 13.24
N LEU A 478 12.95 11.74 13.31
CA LEU A 478 11.77 11.54 14.17
C LEU A 478 12.11 11.44 15.66
N SER A 479 13.26 10.85 15.99
CA SER A 479 13.69 10.74 17.39
C SER A 479 14.29 12.04 17.93
N TYR A 480 14.97 12.81 17.07
CA TYR A 480 15.63 14.08 17.39
C TYR A 480 15.38 15.12 16.28
N PRO A 481 14.15 15.65 16.16
CA PRO A 481 13.78 16.60 15.11
C PRO A 481 14.60 17.88 15.14
N GLU A 482 15.16 18.24 16.29
CA GLU A 482 16.05 19.38 16.49
C GLU A 482 17.30 19.33 15.59
N VAL A 483 17.73 18.14 15.17
CA VAL A 483 18.87 17.97 14.25
C VAL A 483 18.65 18.73 12.93
N VAL A 484 17.40 18.89 12.50
CA VAL A 484 17.07 19.66 11.29
C VAL A 484 17.50 21.12 11.41
N LEU A 485 17.52 21.69 12.63
CA LEU A 485 17.99 23.06 12.85
C LEU A 485 19.48 23.23 12.55
N LEU A 486 20.29 22.15 12.55
CA LEU A 486 21.69 22.19 12.11
C LEU A 486 21.81 22.54 10.62
N ALA A 487 20.76 22.38 9.82
CA ALA A 487 20.74 22.85 8.43
C ALA A 487 21.02 24.37 8.35
N ILE A 488 20.60 25.16 9.33
CA ILE A 488 20.79 26.61 9.34
C ILE A 488 22.28 26.99 9.42
N PRO A 489 23.04 26.61 10.48
CA PRO A 489 24.46 26.93 10.54
C PRO A 489 25.25 26.27 9.40
N LEU A 490 24.89 25.07 8.98
CA LEU A 490 25.54 24.41 7.84
C LEU A 490 25.37 25.22 6.54
N ASN A 491 24.16 25.70 6.24
CA ASN A 491 23.95 26.55 5.06
C ASN A 491 24.67 27.90 5.17
N ILE A 492 24.75 28.50 6.37
CA ILE A 492 25.55 29.71 6.59
C ILE A 492 27.04 29.44 6.32
N MET A 493 27.56 28.31 6.80
CA MET A 493 28.95 27.91 6.53
C MET A 493 29.20 27.68 5.04
N LEU A 494 28.28 26.99 4.35
CA LEU A 494 28.36 26.78 2.91
C LEU A 494 28.30 28.08 2.11
N GLY A 495 27.50 29.05 2.55
CA GLY A 495 27.40 30.37 1.93
C GLY A 495 28.70 31.20 2.04
N ARG A 496 29.50 30.96 3.07
CA ARG A 496 30.81 31.61 3.27
C ARG A 496 31.96 30.86 2.60
N TRP A 497 31.70 29.72 1.98
CA TRP A 497 32.75 28.87 1.46
C TRP A 497 33.22 29.36 0.07
N GLY A 498 34.43 29.92 0.05
CA GLY A 498 35.10 30.47 -1.15
C GLY A 498 36.21 29.58 -1.72
N GLY A 499 36.25 28.30 -1.35
CA GLY A 499 37.22 27.34 -1.89
C GLY A 499 36.92 26.95 -3.34
N LEU A 500 37.93 26.41 -4.04
CA LEU A 500 37.76 25.81 -5.37
C LEU A 500 36.79 24.62 -5.31
N ARG A 501 35.92 24.49 -6.31
CA ARG A 501 34.99 23.35 -6.38
C ARG A 501 35.77 22.06 -6.58
N LEU A 502 35.26 20.93 -6.09
CA LEU A 502 35.93 19.63 -6.26
C LEU A 502 36.14 19.29 -7.75
N THR A 503 35.18 19.63 -8.60
CA THR A 503 35.29 19.50 -10.06
C THR A 503 36.36 20.40 -10.68
N GLU A 504 36.59 21.59 -10.11
CA GLU A 504 37.68 22.48 -10.54
C GLU A 504 39.03 21.94 -10.07
N TYR A 505 39.12 21.39 -8.86
CA TYR A 505 40.32 20.74 -8.37
C TYR A 505 40.76 19.58 -9.27
N ILE A 506 39.82 18.71 -9.68
CA ILE A 506 40.11 17.61 -10.61
C ILE A 506 40.53 18.14 -11.99
N ARG A 507 39.89 19.21 -12.48
CA ARG A 507 40.21 19.81 -13.78
C ARG A 507 41.56 20.53 -13.79
N PHE A 508 41.96 21.15 -12.69
CA PHE A 508 43.19 21.92 -12.55
C PHE A 508 44.34 21.15 -11.88
N ARG A 509 44.13 19.87 -11.55
CA ARG A 509 45.16 19.00 -10.94
C ARG A 509 46.46 18.95 -11.75
N THR A 510 46.36 19.00 -13.08
CA THR A 510 47.53 18.97 -13.98
C THR A 510 48.33 20.28 -13.98
N LEU A 511 47.68 21.41 -13.71
CA LEU A 511 48.33 22.73 -13.64
C LEU A 511 48.96 22.96 -12.25
N LEU A 512 48.30 22.53 -11.18
CA LEU A 512 48.83 22.58 -9.81
C LEU A 512 50.06 21.69 -9.60
N GLN A 513 50.24 20.65 -10.41
CA GLN A 513 51.46 19.82 -10.38
C GLN A 513 52.67 20.49 -11.03
N HIS A 514 52.48 21.40 -11.99
CA HIS A 514 53.59 22.08 -12.69
C HIS A 514 54.19 23.27 -11.93
N ASP A 515 53.41 23.93 -11.06
CA ASP A 515 53.92 25.03 -10.22
C ASP A 515 54.83 24.55 -9.06
N THR A 516 54.91 23.24 -8.80
CA THR A 516 55.81 22.69 -7.77
C THR A 516 57.24 22.43 -8.26
N HIS A 517 57.58 22.78 -9.51
CA HIS A 517 58.87 22.48 -10.13
C HIS A 517 59.67 23.69 -10.62
N ASN A 518 59.34 24.91 -10.18
CA ASN A 518 60.20 26.06 -10.45
C ASN A 518 60.44 26.87 -9.15
N PRO A 519 61.58 26.67 -8.47
CA PRO A 519 61.98 27.48 -7.32
C PRO A 519 62.34 28.93 -7.69
#